data_AF-A0AAF0QLW1-F1
#
_entry.id   AF-A0AAF0QLW1-F1
#
_cell.length_a   1.000
_cell.length_b   1.000
_cell.length_c   1.000
_cell.angle_alpha   90.00
_cell.angle_beta   90.00
_cell.angle_gamma   90.00
#
_symmetry.space_group_name_H-M   'P 1'
#
loop_
_entity.id
_entity.type
_entity.pdbx_description
1 polymer ?
#
loop_
_entity_poly.entity_id
_entity_poly.type
_entity_poly.pdbx_seq_one_letter_code
_entity_poly.pdbx_strand_id
1 'polypeptide(L)'
;METLLAESVQNSLGQFMFHNAIFMCERLCAEFPTETNMQLLAGCYLHNQQAYAAYHLLKGTSMAQSRYLFALSCFQMDLLTEAETALCPPNEPTAEVPNGAAGHYLLGLIYRFIFYILFI
;
A
#
# COMPACT_ATOMS: atom_id res chain seq x y z
N MET A 1 15.63 -14.78 13.01
CA MET A 1 16.52 -14.13 12.02
C MET A 1 15.71 -13.13 11.21
N GLU A 2 14.59 -13.54 10.61
CA GLU A 2 13.59 -12.65 9.96
C GLU A 2 13.18 -11.44 10.83
N THR A 3 12.85 -11.67 12.11
CA THR A 3 12.41 -10.61 13.03
C THR A 3 13.44 -9.50 13.25
N LEU A 4 14.73 -9.83 13.34
CA LEU A 4 15.82 -8.87 13.53
C LEU A 4 16.04 -8.00 12.29
N LEU A 5 15.88 -8.60 11.10
CA LEU A 5 15.94 -7.89 9.83
C LEU A 5 14.75 -6.94 9.67
N ALA A 6 13.54 -7.41 9.99
CA ALA A 6 12.33 -6.58 9.98
C ALA A 6 12.45 -5.40 10.96
N GLU A 7 12.99 -5.61 12.15
CA GLU A 7 13.26 -4.55 13.12
C GLU A 7 14.29 -3.54 12.60
N SER A 8 15.34 -4.01 11.91
CA SER A 8 16.35 -3.12 11.31
C SER A 8 15.76 -2.25 10.19
N VAL A 9 14.84 -2.82 9.39
CA VAL A 9 14.07 -2.07 8.39
C VAL A 9 13.21 -0.99 9.05
N GLN A 10 12.45 -1.36 10.10
CA GLN A 10 11.60 -0.42 10.84
C GLN A 10 12.41 0.71 11.51
N ASN A 11 13.57 0.39 12.08
CA ASN A 11 14.48 1.40 12.64
C ASN A 11 14.99 2.36 11.56
N SER A 12 15.36 1.84 10.38
CA SER A 12 15.78 2.66 9.24
C SER A 12 14.65 3.55 8.72
N LEU A 13 13.42 3.05 8.66
CA LEU A 13 12.21 3.83 8.34
C LEU A 13 11.96 4.94 9.35
N GLY A 14 12.08 4.65 10.66
CA GLY A 14 11.93 5.63 11.73
C GLY A 14 12.99 6.74 11.69
N GLN A 15 14.16 6.45 11.13
CA GLN A 15 15.23 7.42 10.88
C GLN A 15 15.14 8.10 9.50
N PHE A 16 14.05 7.88 8.75
CA PHE A 16 13.84 8.40 7.40
C PHE A 16 14.91 7.97 6.38
N MET A 17 15.63 6.89 6.66
CA MET A 17 16.65 6.32 5.76
C MET A 17 15.99 5.37 4.75
N PHE A 18 15.11 5.90 3.89
CA PHE A 18 14.26 5.10 3.02
C PHE A 18 15.04 4.18 2.07
N HIS A 19 16.15 4.65 1.51
CA HIS A 19 16.97 3.83 0.60
C HIS A 19 17.58 2.62 1.31
N ASN A 20 18.04 2.81 2.56
CA ASN A 20 18.57 1.71 3.38
C ASN A 20 17.45 0.74 3.76
N ALA A 21 16.29 1.26 4.15
CA ALA A 21 15.12 0.45 4.48
C ALA A 21 14.68 -0.41 3.29
N ILE A 22 14.57 0.16 2.08
CA ILE A 22 14.22 -0.56 0.85
C ILE A 22 15.25 -1.65 0.58
N PHE A 23 16.54 -1.33 0.58
CA PHE A 23 17.60 -2.30 0.30
C PHE A 23 17.58 -3.49 1.28
N MET A 24 17.42 -3.22 2.57
CA MET A 24 17.30 -4.27 3.58
C MET A 24 16.02 -5.09 3.41
N CYS A 25 14.90 -4.43 3.10
CA CYS A 25 13.61 -5.07 2.96
C CYS A 25 13.50 -5.93 1.69
N GLU A 26 14.13 -5.54 0.58
CA GLU A 26 14.24 -6.36 -0.63
C GLU A 26 14.97 -7.67 -0.36
N ARG A 27 16.07 -7.60 0.40
CA ARG A 27 16.83 -8.80 0.82
C ARG A 27 16.01 -9.68 1.76
N LEU A 28 15.31 -9.06 2.71
CA LEU A 28 14.38 -9.77 3.61
C LEU A 28 13.31 -10.52 2.81
N CYS A 29 12.70 -9.89 1.81
CA CYS A 29 11.69 -10.54 0.97
C CYS A 29 12.28 -11.63 0.07
N ALA A 30 13.51 -11.47 -0.41
CA ALA A 30 14.19 -12.48 -1.21
C ALA A 30 14.53 -13.75 -0.40
N GLU A 31 14.85 -13.60 0.89
CA GLU A 31 15.13 -14.71 1.79
C GLU A 31 13.85 -15.32 2.38
N PHE A 32 12.88 -14.47 2.73
CA PHE A 32 11.60 -14.84 3.34
C PHE A 32 10.44 -14.18 2.60
N PRO A 33 9.95 -14.80 1.50
CA PRO A 33 8.87 -14.25 0.67
C PRO A 33 7.50 -14.45 1.34
N THR A 34 7.26 -13.74 2.44
CA THR A 34 5.98 -13.74 3.17
C THR A 34 5.15 -12.51 2.80
N GLU A 35 3.82 -12.61 2.87
CA GLU A 35 2.94 -11.48 2.54
C GLU A 35 3.16 -10.29 3.48
N THR A 36 3.47 -10.53 4.76
CA THR A 36 3.83 -9.49 5.74
C THR A 36 5.10 -8.72 5.35
N ASN A 37 6.13 -9.41 4.85
CA ASN A 37 7.37 -8.76 4.40
C ASN A 37 7.14 -7.97 3.10
N MET A 38 6.30 -8.48 2.20
CA MET A 38 5.89 -7.74 0.99
C MET A 38 5.10 -6.47 1.33
N GLN A 39 4.22 -6.52 2.34
CA GLN A 39 3.54 -5.33 2.86
C GLN A 39 4.53 -4.31 3.43
N LEU A 40 5.53 -4.76 4.18
CA LEU A 40 6.59 -3.91 4.71
C LEU A 40 7.36 -3.20 3.59
N LEU A 41 7.73 -3.95 2.54
CA LEU A 41 8.44 -3.42 1.38
C LEU A 41 7.58 -2.40 0.61
N ALA A 42 6.29 -2.69 0.42
CA ALA A 42 5.37 -1.75 -0.21
C ALA A 42 5.25 -0.45 0.59
N GLY A 43 5.19 -0.53 1.93
CA GLY A 43 5.27 0.63 2.81
C GLY A 43 6.56 1.44 2.60
N CYS A 44 7.71 0.77 2.53
CA CYS A 44 9.00 1.42 2.25
C CYS A 44 8.99 2.18 0.91
N TYR A 45 8.44 1.57 -0.15
CA TYR A 45 8.33 2.22 -1.45
C TYR A 45 7.39 3.44 -1.42
N LEU A 46 6.25 3.34 -0.72
CA LEU A 46 5.31 4.46 -0.57
C LEU A 46 5.93 5.65 0.18
N HIS A 47 6.71 5.38 1.22
CA HIS A 47 7.47 6.43 1.93
C HIS A 47 8.53 7.10 1.04
N ASN A 48 9.09 6.36 0.08
CA ASN A 48 10.06 6.86 -0.89
C ASN A 48 9.42 7.44 -2.18
N GLN A 49 8.09 7.68 -2.19
CA GLN A 49 7.33 8.17 -3.35
C GLN A 49 7.40 7.26 -4.60
N GLN A 50 7.72 5.98 -4.42
CA GLN A 50 7.78 4.98 -5.50
C GLN A 50 6.48 4.17 -5.58
N ALA A 51 5.35 4.87 -5.76
CA ALA A 51 4.01 4.28 -5.80
C ALA A 51 3.89 3.16 -6.86
N TYR A 52 4.55 3.33 -8.01
CA TYR A 52 4.57 2.34 -9.10
C TYR A 52 5.16 0.99 -8.68
N ALA A 53 6.23 0.98 -7.88
CA ALA A 53 6.83 -0.25 -7.39
C ALA A 53 5.91 -0.96 -6.38
N ALA A 54 5.31 -0.19 -5.46
CA ALA A 54 4.33 -0.70 -4.51
C ALA A 54 3.08 -1.26 -5.21
N TYR A 55 2.63 -0.63 -6.29
CA TYR A 55 1.50 -1.10 -7.11
C TYR A 55 1.75 -2.50 -7.66
N HIS A 56 2.88 -2.72 -8.35
CA HIS A 56 3.18 -4.02 -8.94
C HIS A 56 3.44 -5.10 -7.89
N LEU A 57 4.00 -4.72 -6.75
CA LEU A 57 4.25 -5.65 -5.64
C LEU A 57 2.96 -6.14 -4.98
N LEU A 58 1.96 -5.25 -4.81
CA LEU A 58 0.72 -5.57 -4.10
C LEU A 58 -0.42 -6.03 -5.02
N LYS A 59 -0.23 -5.98 -6.34
CA LYS A 59 -1.25 -6.38 -7.31
C LYS A 59 -1.61 -7.86 -7.13
N GLY A 60 -2.87 -8.13 -6.76
CA GLY A 60 -3.37 -9.49 -6.55
C GLY A 60 -3.27 -10.01 -5.11
N THR A 61 -2.87 -9.18 -4.15
CA THR A 61 -2.88 -9.54 -2.72
C THR A 61 -4.30 -9.56 -2.14
N SER A 62 -4.56 -10.46 -1.19
CA SER A 62 -5.90 -10.63 -0.58
C SER A 62 -5.99 -10.09 0.84
N MET A 63 -4.87 -9.81 1.52
CA MET A 63 -4.92 -9.27 2.88
C MET A 63 -5.48 -7.86 2.93
N ALA A 64 -6.31 -7.58 3.95
CA ALA A 64 -6.92 -6.27 4.14
C ALA A 64 -5.90 -5.12 4.16
N GLN A 65 -4.78 -5.28 4.87
CA GLN A 65 -3.73 -4.25 4.93
C GLN A 65 -3.04 -4.02 3.57
N SER A 66 -2.76 -5.09 2.82
CA SER A 66 -2.20 -4.99 1.46
C SER A 66 -3.15 -4.22 0.53
N ARG A 67 -4.46 -4.50 0.58
CA ARG A 67 -5.47 -3.80 -0.23
C ARG A 67 -5.49 -2.30 0.03
N TYR A 68 -5.37 -1.88 1.29
CA TYR A 68 -5.30 -0.46 1.62
C TYR A 68 -4.04 0.20 1.06
N LEU A 69 -2.87 -0.43 1.21
CA LEU A 69 -1.62 0.09 0.64
C LEU A 69 -1.64 0.13 -0.90
N PHE A 70 -2.30 -0.85 -1.53
CA PHE A 70 -2.53 -0.87 -2.97
C PHE A 70 -3.47 0.27 -3.41
N ALA A 71 -4.56 0.50 -2.70
CA ALA A 71 -5.43 1.64 -2.98
C ALA A 71 -4.71 2.98 -2.82
N LEU A 72 -3.82 3.08 -1.83
CA LEU A 72 -3.00 4.27 -1.61
C LEU A 72 -1.97 4.48 -2.72
N SER A 73 -1.33 3.42 -3.23
CA SER A 73 -0.43 3.53 -4.38
C SER A 73 -1.18 3.95 -5.65
N CYS A 74 -2.36 3.37 -5.91
CA CYS A 74 -3.24 3.78 -7.01
C CYS A 74 -3.64 5.25 -6.89
N PHE A 75 -3.99 5.71 -5.68
CA PHE A 75 -4.33 7.12 -5.43
C PHE A 75 -3.15 8.06 -5.71
N GLN A 76 -1.92 7.69 -5.33
CA GLN A 76 -0.71 8.46 -5.64
C GLN A 76 -0.35 8.50 -7.13
N MET A 77 -0.86 7.54 -7.92
CA MET A 77 -0.66 7.45 -9.37
C MET A 77 -1.84 7.99 -10.17
N ASP A 78 -2.81 8.65 -9.53
CA ASP A 78 -4.07 9.13 -10.14
C ASP A 78 -4.94 8.00 -10.78
N LEU A 79 -4.71 6.74 -10.40
CA LEU A 79 -5.51 5.59 -10.82
C LEU A 79 -6.75 5.42 -9.92
N LEU A 80 -7.63 6.43 -9.93
CA LEU A 80 -8.74 6.55 -8.98
C LEU A 80 -9.77 5.40 -9.07
N THR A 81 -10.03 4.89 -10.26
CA THR A 81 -10.95 3.75 -10.48
C THR A 81 -10.40 2.44 -9.90
N GLU A 82 -9.09 2.20 -10.06
CA GLU A 82 -8.42 1.05 -9.44
C GLU A 82 -8.34 1.19 -7.91
N ALA A 83 -8.14 2.42 -7.42
CA ALA A 83 -8.14 2.69 -5.99
C ALA A 83 -9.53 2.44 -5.35
N GLU A 84 -10.60 2.85 -6.01
CA GLU A 84 -11.98 2.59 -5.58
C GLU A 84 -12.26 1.08 -5.52
N THR A 85 -12.00 0.36 -6.61
CA THR A 85 -12.26 -1.09 -6.69
C THR A 85 -11.43 -1.91 -5.69
N ALA A 86 -10.24 -1.42 -5.32
CA ALA A 86 -9.42 -2.04 -4.28
C ALA A 86 -9.99 -1.90 -2.87
N LEU A 87 -10.63 -0.76 -2.57
CA LEU A 87 -11.24 -0.49 -1.25
C LEU A 87 -12.65 -1.06 -1.15
N CYS A 88 -13.44 -0.92 -2.22
CA CYS A 88 -14.83 -1.35 -2.33
C CYS A 88 -15.00 -2.16 -3.62
N PRO A 89 -14.68 -3.47 -3.60
CA PRO A 89 -14.91 -4.31 -4.76
C PRO A 89 -16.41 -4.39 -5.06
N PRO A 90 -16.84 -4.24 -6.32
CA PRO A 90 -18.27 -4.24 -6.68
C PRO A 90 -18.98 -5.57 -6.38
N ASN A 91 -18.21 -6.65 -6.19
CA ASN A 91 -18.73 -7.97 -5.85
C ASN A 91 -19.09 -8.12 -4.36
N GLU A 92 -18.56 -7.29 -3.46
CA GLU A 92 -18.79 -7.39 -2.01
C GLU A 92 -18.97 -6.00 -1.37
N PRO A 93 -20.13 -5.33 -1.57
CA PRO A 93 -20.40 -4.00 -1.02
C PRO A 93 -20.49 -3.97 0.51
N THR A 94 -20.57 -5.13 1.16
CA THR A 94 -20.54 -5.32 2.62
C THR A 94 -19.16 -5.67 3.17
N ALA A 95 -18.13 -5.82 2.33
CA ALA A 95 -16.78 -6.06 2.80
C ALA A 95 -16.31 -4.87 3.65
N GLU A 96 -15.83 -5.14 4.86
CA GLU A 96 -15.28 -4.09 5.71
C GLU A 96 -14.13 -3.38 4.99
N VAL A 97 -14.24 -2.06 4.89
CA VAL A 97 -13.22 -1.22 4.27
C VAL A 97 -11.91 -1.41 5.05
N PRO A 98 -10.81 -1.78 4.37
CA PRO A 98 -9.56 -2.07 5.06
C PRO A 98 -9.03 -0.84 5.81
N ASN A 99 -8.43 -1.05 6.99
CA ASN A 99 -7.99 -0.02 7.92
C ASN A 99 -9.10 0.90 8.49
N GLY A 100 -10.37 0.49 8.42
CA GLY A 100 -11.47 1.15 9.11
C GLY A 100 -11.61 2.63 8.72
N ALA A 101 -11.45 3.54 9.68
CA ALA A 101 -11.59 4.97 9.46
C ALA A 101 -10.64 5.54 8.38
N ALA A 102 -9.40 5.05 8.31
CA ALA A 102 -8.43 5.52 7.32
C ALA A 102 -8.84 5.12 5.89
N GLY A 103 -9.37 3.90 5.73
CA GLY A 103 -9.90 3.45 4.45
C GLY A 103 -11.12 4.24 3.99
N HIS A 104 -12.07 4.52 4.90
CA HIS A 104 -13.23 5.35 4.58
C HIS A 104 -12.84 6.80 4.22
N TYR A 105 -11.83 7.36 4.90
CA TYR A 105 -11.30 8.67 4.57
C TYR A 105 -10.70 8.70 3.16
N LEU A 106 -9.86 7.70 2.82
CA LEU A 106 -9.29 7.58 1.48
C LEU A 106 -10.36 7.42 0.41
N LEU A 107 -11.39 6.62 0.68
CA LEU A 107 -12.54 6.45 -0.22
C LEU A 107 -13.30 7.76 -0.45
N GLY A 108 -13.53 8.54 0.62
CA GLY A 108 -14.13 9.87 0.52
C GLY A 108 -13.29 10.85 -0.32
N LEU A 109 -11.97 10.79 -0.23
CA LEU A 109 -11.07 11.56 -1.10
C LEU A 109 -11.21 11.12 -2.55
N ILE A 110 -11.14 9.81 -2.82
CA ILE A 110 -11.27 9.24 -4.17
C ILE A 110 -12.58 9.69 -4.82
N TYR A 111 -13.72 9.55 -4.13
CA TYR A 111 -15.01 10.00 -4.67
C TYR A 111 -15.07 11.49 -4.95
N ARG A 112 -14.47 12.31 -4.09
CA ARG A 112 -14.40 13.76 -4.30
C ARG A 112 -13.60 14.09 -5.58
N PHE A 113 -12.48 13.41 -5.82
CA PHE A 113 -11.67 13.63 -7.02
C PHE A 113 -12.34 13.08 -8.29
N ILE A 114 -12.93 11.89 -8.24
CA ILE A 114 -13.70 11.32 -9.36
C ILE A 114 -14.84 12.26 -9.75
N PHE A 115 -15.60 12.75 -8.77
CA PHE A 115 -16.68 13.70 -9.01
C PHE A 115 -16.15 14.99 -9.66
N TYR A 116 -15.02 15.52 -9.21
CA TYR A 116 -14.44 16.73 -9.81
C TYR A 116 -14.03 16.53 -11.27
N ILE A 117 -13.49 15.37 -11.62
CA ILE A 117 -13.10 15.01 -12.99
C ILE A 117 -14.33 14.84 -13.90
N LEU A 118 -15.45 14.34 -13.37
CA LEU A 118 -16.66 14.12 -14.17
C LEU A 118 -17.40 15.41 -14.56
N PHE A 119 -17.10 16.53 -13.90
CA PHE A 119 -17.76 17.83 -14.08
C PHE A 119 -16.89 18.87 -14.82
N ILE A 120 -15.75 18.45 -15.39
CA ILE A 120 -14.91 19.23 -16.32
C ILE A 120 -15.04 18.63 -17.72
#